data_AF-A0A5P2BMD4-F1
#
_entry.id   AF-A0A5P2BMD4-F1
#
_cell.length_a   1.000
_cell.length_b   1.000
_cell.length_c   1.000
_cell.angle_alpha   90.00
_cell.angle_beta   90.00
_cell.angle_gamma   90.00
#
_symmetry.space_group_name_H-M   'P 1'
#
loop_
_entity.id
_entity.type
_entity.pdbx_description
1 polymer ?
#
loop_
_entity_poly.entity_id
_entity_poly.type
_entity_poly.pdbx_seq_one_letter_code
_entity_poly.pdbx_strand_id
1 'polypeptide(L)'
;MWRAVPPLAADALRALRRYAWPVPLAERPRNRRYLRDRLVALPLLTVVAAVTFGWAYADVREDSATLRDSFLPALVGLAEAETSLRIADREAAESLAAGEAVQLSGLSKRYTTRTTRAVQHLNQVARSGALTTAERQELDVVSGLVVDYGTWITFAQNNVADPTLRDAGLSYARSMLCSAPGPAPTGKAGADGYPACRPATGSRSDATAVVDRISSLEDRLRDRLADRAAPGGRVLATASLSALALVLLACGHWRTQVFVHHRLHLHVSVPLLVAALPLLAVPFLTADAVLAHRAQQRVVSTAAGIAERTTPAIESTVDDDPFGARHPLLIRSLDEHANRDLAAGRLSSLDGVAPWVAPAGLLSAGVTAVTLHAYRREYVLVSRPGATP
;
A
#
# COMPACT_ATOMS: atom_id res chain seq x y z
N MET A 1 9.93 35.54 0.40
CA MET A 1 10.62 35.56 -0.91
C MET A 1 9.69 34.95 -1.96
N TRP A 2 8.86 35.76 -2.62
CA TRP A 2 7.91 35.29 -3.63
C TRP A 2 8.66 35.02 -4.94
N ARG A 3 8.86 33.74 -5.29
CA ARG A 3 9.49 33.35 -6.55
C ARG A 3 8.57 33.79 -7.70
N ALA A 4 9.15 34.54 -8.64
CA ALA A 4 8.51 34.93 -9.88
C ALA A 4 7.96 33.69 -10.60
N VAL A 5 6.66 33.69 -10.85
CA VAL A 5 6.01 32.72 -11.73
C VAL A 5 6.62 32.91 -13.12
N PRO A 6 7.24 31.89 -13.73
CA PRO A 6 7.89 32.04 -15.03
C PRO A 6 6.87 32.49 -16.10
N PRO A 7 7.28 33.30 -17.10
CA PRO A 7 6.38 33.87 -18.10
C PRO A 7 5.53 32.82 -18.85
N LEU A 8 6.06 31.60 -19.00
CA LEU A 8 5.35 30.43 -19.56
C LEU A 8 4.09 30.04 -18.79
N ALA A 9 4.11 30.13 -17.45
CA ALA A 9 2.96 29.76 -16.63
C ALA A 9 1.86 30.83 -16.71
N ALA A 10 2.21 32.11 -16.85
CA ALA A 10 1.25 33.21 -17.02
C ALA A 10 0.57 33.18 -18.41
N ASP A 11 1.31 32.83 -19.46
CA ASP A 11 0.76 32.64 -20.81
C ASP A 11 -0.11 31.39 -20.90
N ALA A 12 0.30 30.29 -20.26
CA ALA A 12 -0.52 29.08 -20.13
C ALA A 12 -1.81 29.36 -19.36
N LEU A 13 -1.76 30.11 -18.24
CA LEU A 13 -2.94 30.54 -17.50
C LEU A 13 -3.85 31.45 -18.33
N ARG A 14 -3.30 32.39 -19.09
CA ARG A 14 -4.07 33.26 -20.00
C ARG A 14 -4.69 32.48 -21.16
N ALA A 15 -4.02 31.44 -21.66
CA ALA A 15 -4.55 30.54 -22.67
C ALA A 15 -5.66 29.64 -22.09
N LEU A 16 -5.45 29.08 -20.90
CA LEU A 16 -6.43 28.32 -20.13
C LEU A 16 -7.68 29.15 -19.81
N ARG A 17 -7.49 30.39 -19.34
CA ARG A 17 -8.59 31.32 -19.05
C ARG A 17 -9.34 31.70 -20.32
N ARG A 18 -8.66 31.91 -21.45
CA ARG A 18 -9.31 32.13 -22.76
C ARG A 18 -10.05 30.89 -23.27
N TYR A 19 -9.57 29.69 -22.95
CA TYR A 19 -10.21 28.42 -23.31
C TYR A 19 -11.47 28.12 -22.45
N ALA A 20 -11.37 28.41 -21.15
CA ALA A 20 -12.44 28.25 -20.15
C ALA A 20 -13.45 29.40 -20.16
N TRP A 21 -13.05 30.61 -20.54
CA TRP A 21 -13.89 31.82 -20.63
C TRP A 21 -13.61 32.64 -21.91
N PRO A 22 -13.97 32.15 -23.11
CA PRO A 22 -14.04 33.00 -24.29
C PRO A 22 -15.32 33.83 -24.27
N VAL A 23 -15.20 35.07 -24.76
CA VAL A 23 -16.22 36.13 -24.97
C VAL A 23 -17.62 35.57 -25.33
N PRO A 24 -18.72 36.19 -24.83
CA PRO A 24 -20.10 35.78 -25.10
C PRO A 24 -20.39 35.48 -26.58
N LEU A 25 -21.30 34.54 -26.80
CA LEU A 25 -21.63 33.95 -28.12
C LEU A 25 -21.96 34.99 -29.20
N ALA A 26 -22.41 36.19 -28.81
CA ALA A 26 -22.77 37.29 -29.70
C ALA A 26 -21.59 37.95 -30.43
N GLU A 27 -20.35 37.84 -29.92
CA GLU A 27 -19.18 38.57 -30.46
C GLU A 27 -18.08 37.66 -31.03
N ARG A 28 -18.36 36.37 -31.25
CA ARG A 28 -17.29 35.42 -31.62
C ARG A 28 -16.84 35.48 -33.09
N PRO A 29 -15.53 35.33 -33.35
CA PRO A 29 -14.93 35.34 -34.69
C PRO A 29 -15.34 34.12 -35.53
N ARG A 30 -15.35 34.29 -36.87
CA ARG A 30 -15.60 33.30 -37.94
C ARG A 30 -15.51 31.82 -37.49
N ASN A 31 -16.64 31.12 -37.54
CA ASN A 31 -16.92 29.73 -37.11
C ASN A 31 -15.82 28.68 -37.37
N ARG A 32 -15.02 28.87 -38.42
CA ARG A 32 -13.90 27.99 -38.81
C ARG A 32 -12.74 27.96 -37.81
N ARG A 33 -12.43 29.08 -37.14
CA ARG A 33 -11.29 29.16 -36.20
C ARG A 33 -11.60 28.41 -34.90
N TYR A 34 -12.83 28.55 -34.40
CA TYR A 34 -13.30 27.86 -33.18
C TYR A 34 -13.24 26.34 -33.32
N LEU A 35 -13.77 25.78 -34.41
CA LEU A 35 -13.71 24.33 -34.66
C LEU A 35 -12.28 23.83 -34.85
N ARG A 36 -11.40 24.62 -35.47
CA ARG A 36 -9.97 24.27 -35.63
C ARG A 36 -9.25 24.18 -34.29
N ASP A 37 -9.49 25.15 -33.39
CA ASP A 37 -8.85 25.15 -32.07
C ASP A 37 -9.37 23.98 -31.22
N ARG A 38 -10.67 23.64 -31.32
CA ARG A 38 -11.26 22.51 -30.59
C ARG A 38 -10.83 21.15 -31.12
N LEU A 39 -10.60 21.02 -32.43
CA LEU A 39 -10.11 19.79 -33.06
C LEU A 39 -8.75 19.36 -32.52
N VAL A 40 -7.90 20.30 -32.10
CA VAL A 40 -6.60 20.00 -31.48
C VAL A 40 -6.74 19.89 -29.96
N ALA A 41 -7.41 20.84 -29.33
CA ALA A 41 -7.43 20.95 -27.88
C ALA A 41 -8.20 19.82 -27.18
N LEU A 42 -9.36 19.40 -27.70
CA LEU A 42 -10.17 18.38 -27.04
C LEU A 42 -9.48 17.00 -27.04
N PRO A 43 -9.02 16.44 -28.18
CA PRO A 43 -8.32 15.16 -28.16
C PRO A 43 -7.05 15.21 -27.30
N LEU A 44 -6.30 16.31 -27.34
CA LEU A 44 -5.09 16.46 -26.53
C LEU A 44 -5.43 16.48 -25.03
N LEU A 45 -6.48 17.19 -24.61
CA LEU A 45 -6.97 17.15 -23.23
C LEU A 45 -7.43 15.74 -22.83
N THR A 46 -8.10 15.01 -23.72
CA THR A 46 -8.51 13.61 -23.47
C THR A 46 -7.30 12.71 -23.23
N VAL A 47 -6.28 12.81 -24.08
CA VAL A 47 -5.03 12.04 -23.93
C VAL A 47 -4.35 12.38 -22.59
N VAL A 48 -4.15 13.67 -22.31
CA VAL A 48 -3.51 14.12 -21.06
C VAL A 48 -4.30 13.65 -19.84
N ALA A 49 -5.62 13.86 -19.83
CA ALA A 49 -6.49 13.42 -18.74
C ALA A 49 -6.42 11.91 -18.54
N ALA A 50 -6.57 11.11 -19.60
CA ALA A 50 -6.60 9.66 -19.49
C ALA A 50 -5.25 9.05 -19.07
N VAL A 51 -4.15 9.56 -19.61
CA VAL A 51 -2.80 9.07 -19.26
C VAL A 51 -2.45 9.44 -17.82
N THR A 52 -2.66 10.70 -17.42
CA THR A 52 -2.33 11.15 -16.06
C THR A 52 -3.23 10.52 -15.01
N PHE A 53 -4.53 10.40 -15.29
CA PHE A 53 -5.49 9.74 -14.42
C PHE A 53 -5.24 8.24 -14.34
N GLY A 54 -5.06 7.57 -15.48
CA GLY A 54 -4.79 6.13 -15.54
C GLY A 54 -3.50 5.76 -14.82
N TRP A 55 -2.45 6.58 -14.94
CA TRP A 55 -1.20 6.38 -14.21
C TRP A 55 -1.39 6.54 -12.70
N ALA A 56 -2.02 7.64 -12.24
CA ALA A 56 -2.27 7.85 -10.82
C ALA A 56 -3.19 6.75 -10.22
N TYR A 57 -4.17 6.29 -10.98
CA TYR A 57 -5.06 5.21 -10.57
C TYR A 57 -4.33 3.86 -10.48
N ALA A 58 -3.50 3.53 -11.48
CA ALA A 58 -2.71 2.31 -11.48
C ALA A 58 -1.72 2.25 -10.32
N ASP A 59 -1.06 3.37 -10.01
CA ASP A 59 -0.10 3.50 -8.89
C ASP A 59 -0.76 3.14 -7.54
N VAL A 60 -1.93 3.73 -7.24
CA VAL A 60 -2.69 3.43 -6.01
C VAL A 60 -3.11 1.95 -5.94
N ARG A 61 -3.44 1.34 -7.09
CA ARG A 61 -3.82 -0.08 -7.16
C ARG A 61 -2.62 -1.02 -7.02
N GLU A 62 -1.48 -0.67 -7.61
CA GLU A 62 -0.23 -1.41 -7.50
C GLU A 62 0.28 -1.40 -6.05
N ASP A 63 0.21 -0.25 -5.37
CA ASP A 63 0.55 -0.16 -3.96
C ASP A 63 -0.37 -1.05 -3.12
N SER A 64 -1.68 -1.01 -3.35
CA SER A 64 -2.63 -1.88 -2.63
C SER A 64 -2.33 -3.37 -2.81
N ALA A 65 -1.96 -3.78 -4.02
CA ALA A 65 -1.57 -5.17 -4.31
C ALA A 65 -0.25 -5.52 -3.61
N THR A 66 0.76 -4.66 -3.70
CA THR A 66 2.06 -4.84 -3.06
C THR A 66 1.94 -4.94 -1.53
N LEU A 67 1.07 -4.13 -0.93
CA LEU A 67 0.81 -4.20 0.51
C LEU A 67 0.21 -5.54 0.91
N ARG A 68 -0.78 -6.02 0.14
CA ARG A 68 -1.49 -7.27 0.42
C ARG A 68 -0.63 -8.50 0.21
N ASP A 69 0.09 -8.54 -0.91
CA ASP A 69 0.73 -9.75 -1.39
C ASP A 69 2.17 -9.89 -0.85
N SER A 70 2.79 -8.80 -0.37
CA SER A 70 4.17 -8.82 0.14
C SER A 70 4.34 -8.23 1.54
N PHE A 71 3.96 -6.97 1.78
CA PHE A 71 4.30 -6.30 3.04
C PHE A 71 3.54 -6.85 4.24
N LEU A 72 2.22 -7.05 4.11
CA LEU A 72 1.40 -7.54 5.22
C LEU A 72 1.83 -8.97 5.65
N PRO A 73 2.00 -9.95 4.74
CA PRO A 73 2.53 -11.26 5.10
C PRO A 73 3.93 -11.20 5.73
N ALA A 74 4.79 -10.29 5.29
CA ALA A 74 6.13 -10.13 5.85
C ALA A 74 6.08 -9.60 7.30
N LEU A 75 5.25 -8.59 7.57
CA LEU A 75 5.08 -8.04 8.91
C LEU A 75 4.46 -9.05 9.88
N VAL A 76 3.42 -9.75 9.42
CA VAL A 76 2.78 -10.84 10.18
C VAL A 76 3.79 -11.93 10.50
N GLY A 77 4.56 -12.40 9.50
CA GLY A 77 5.56 -13.44 9.71
C GLY A 77 6.70 -13.04 10.67
N LEU A 78 7.16 -11.78 10.64
CA LEU A 78 8.15 -11.29 11.60
C LEU A 78 7.58 -11.25 13.03
N ALA A 79 6.35 -10.77 13.20
CA ALA A 79 5.68 -10.75 14.50
C ALA A 79 5.42 -12.17 15.04
N GLU A 80 5.00 -13.11 14.18
CA GLU A 80 4.80 -14.52 14.55
C GLU A 80 6.11 -15.21 14.93
N ALA A 81 7.22 -14.88 14.24
CA ALA A 81 8.54 -15.39 14.59
C ALA A 81 9.01 -14.86 15.95
N GLU A 82 8.94 -13.54 16.19
CA GLU A 82 9.31 -12.92 17.45
C GLU A 82 8.51 -13.51 18.62
N THR A 83 7.18 -13.52 18.51
CA THR A 83 6.30 -14.05 19.56
C THR A 83 6.53 -15.53 19.81
N SER A 84 6.71 -16.33 18.75
CA SER A 84 7.00 -17.76 18.89
C SER A 84 8.34 -18.03 19.58
N LEU A 85 9.39 -17.25 19.28
CA LEU A 85 10.69 -17.38 19.96
C LEU A 85 10.60 -17.03 21.44
N ARG A 86 9.86 -15.97 21.80
CA ARG A 86 9.64 -15.61 23.21
C ARG A 86 8.86 -16.68 23.98
N ILE A 87 7.86 -17.29 23.34
CA ILE A 87 7.11 -18.40 23.96
C ILE A 87 8.01 -19.63 24.10
N ALA A 88 8.82 -19.93 23.09
CA ALA A 88 9.80 -21.00 23.15
C ALA A 88 10.81 -20.80 24.30
N ASP A 89 11.34 -19.59 24.52
CA ASP A 89 12.29 -19.33 25.62
C ASP A 89 11.69 -19.63 26.99
N ARG A 90 10.44 -19.20 27.21
CA ARG A 90 9.72 -19.49 28.45
C ARG A 90 9.50 -21.00 28.64
N GLU A 91 9.01 -21.68 27.61
CA GLU A 91 8.75 -23.12 27.62
C GLU A 91 10.03 -23.94 27.84
N ALA A 92 11.16 -23.50 27.27
CA ALA A 92 12.46 -24.11 27.50
C ALA A 92 12.90 -23.94 28.96
N ALA A 93 12.76 -22.73 29.50
CA ALA A 93 13.12 -22.45 30.89
C ALA A 93 12.26 -23.23 31.89
N GLU A 94 10.93 -23.28 31.68
CA GLU A 94 10.00 -24.04 32.51
C GLU A 94 10.28 -25.55 32.41
N SER A 95 10.53 -26.06 31.20
CA SER A 95 10.94 -27.45 31.02
C SER A 95 12.21 -27.73 31.81
N LEU A 96 13.31 -27.00 31.56
CA LEU A 96 14.62 -27.22 32.18
C LEU A 96 14.61 -27.06 33.71
N ALA A 97 13.70 -26.27 34.26
CA ALA A 97 13.49 -26.16 35.71
C ALA A 97 12.94 -27.45 36.35
N ALA A 98 12.29 -28.33 35.57
CA ALA A 98 11.83 -29.64 36.03
C ALA A 98 12.96 -30.67 36.24
N GLY A 99 14.22 -30.32 35.93
CA GLY A 99 15.39 -31.13 36.26
C GLY A 99 15.51 -32.42 35.45
N GLU A 100 15.92 -33.52 36.09
CA GLU A 100 16.22 -34.81 35.44
C GLU A 100 15.05 -35.39 34.62
N ALA A 101 13.80 -35.04 34.94
CA ALA A 101 12.63 -35.46 34.16
C ALA A 101 12.70 -35.05 32.68
N VAL A 102 13.40 -33.94 32.37
CA VAL A 102 13.63 -33.43 31.02
C VAL A 102 14.67 -34.24 30.26
N GLN A 103 15.64 -34.84 30.96
CA GLN A 103 16.67 -35.65 30.31
C GLN A 103 16.07 -36.92 29.68
N LEU A 104 15.02 -37.45 30.30
CA LEU A 104 14.30 -38.64 29.84
C LEU A 104 13.16 -38.29 28.87
N SER A 105 12.45 -37.19 29.11
CA SER A 105 11.25 -36.82 28.33
C SER A 105 11.53 -35.85 27.17
N GLY A 106 12.70 -35.20 27.18
CA GLY A 106 13.02 -34.10 26.29
C GLY A 106 12.37 -32.78 26.72
N LEU A 107 12.67 -31.71 25.96
CA LEU A 107 12.00 -30.41 26.08
C LEU A 107 10.52 -30.51 25.71
N SER A 108 9.70 -29.55 26.17
CA SER A 108 8.27 -29.57 25.88
C SER A 108 7.97 -29.60 24.37
N LYS A 109 6.87 -30.28 24.00
CA LYS A 109 6.36 -30.26 22.63
C LYS A 109 6.05 -28.83 22.15
N ARG A 110 5.68 -27.95 23.09
CA ARG A 110 5.38 -26.53 22.81
C ARG A 110 6.65 -25.77 22.43
N TYR A 111 7.77 -26.00 23.10
CA TYR A 111 9.08 -25.46 22.71
C TYR A 111 9.43 -25.85 21.26
N THR A 112 9.45 -27.14 20.94
CA THR A 112 9.85 -27.64 19.61
C THR A 112 8.93 -27.14 18.49
N THR A 113 7.62 -27.06 18.76
CA THR A 113 6.64 -26.52 17.82
C THR A 113 6.86 -25.03 17.57
N ARG A 114 7.10 -24.24 18.63
CA ARG A 114 7.29 -22.79 18.53
C ARG A 114 8.60 -22.40 17.85
N THR A 115 9.70 -23.10 18.12
CA THR A 115 10.97 -22.86 17.41
C THR A 115 10.86 -23.22 15.93
N THR A 116 10.22 -24.35 15.59
CA THR A 116 9.99 -24.74 14.19
C THR A 116 9.12 -23.73 13.46
N ARG A 117 8.02 -23.26 14.08
CA ARG A 117 7.17 -22.21 13.51
C ARG A 117 7.95 -20.92 13.27
N ALA A 118 8.73 -20.46 14.26
CA ALA A 118 9.53 -19.26 14.10
C ALA A 118 10.45 -19.34 12.86
N VAL A 119 11.19 -20.43 12.71
CA VAL A 119 12.06 -20.66 11.53
C VAL A 119 11.25 -20.70 10.23
N GLN A 120 10.06 -21.32 10.22
CA GLN A 120 9.19 -21.35 9.05
C GLN A 120 8.71 -19.93 8.66
N HIS A 121 8.29 -19.13 9.64
CA HIS A 121 7.86 -17.75 9.39
C HIS A 121 9.01 -16.87 8.87
N LEU A 122 10.22 -16.97 9.45
CA LEU A 122 11.40 -16.26 8.94
C LEU A 122 11.70 -16.64 7.47
N ASN A 123 11.65 -17.94 7.14
CA ASN A 123 11.83 -18.41 5.76
C ASN A 123 10.73 -17.90 4.81
N GLN A 124 9.48 -17.79 5.28
CA GLN A 124 8.38 -17.23 4.50
C GLN A 124 8.57 -15.73 4.27
N VAL A 125 9.02 -14.98 5.28
CA VAL A 125 9.35 -13.56 5.16
C VAL A 125 10.45 -13.34 4.13
N ALA A 126 11.50 -14.18 4.13
CA ALA A 126 12.58 -14.11 3.13
C ALA A 126 12.07 -14.24 1.69
N ARG A 127 10.96 -14.98 1.48
CA ARG A 127 10.33 -15.22 0.18
C ARG A 127 9.20 -14.24 -0.17
N SER A 128 8.79 -13.38 0.76
CA SER A 128 7.63 -12.47 0.59
C SER A 128 7.81 -11.40 -0.49
N GLY A 129 9.05 -11.11 -0.89
CA GLY A 129 9.37 -10.02 -1.81
C GLY A 129 9.35 -8.62 -1.19
N ALA A 130 8.99 -8.48 0.09
CA ALA A 130 8.94 -7.19 0.78
C ALA A 130 10.32 -6.65 1.20
N LEU A 131 11.27 -7.57 1.45
CA LEU A 131 12.61 -7.25 1.95
C LEU A 131 13.57 -6.82 0.83
N THR A 132 14.33 -5.77 1.08
CA THR A 132 15.50 -5.37 0.30
C THR A 132 16.61 -6.42 0.42
N THR A 133 17.61 -6.35 -0.45
CA THR A 133 18.77 -7.27 -0.39
C THR A 133 19.50 -7.20 0.94
N ALA A 134 19.70 -6.00 1.49
CA ALA A 134 20.37 -5.82 2.79
C ALA A 134 19.53 -6.39 3.95
N GLU A 135 18.21 -6.21 3.93
CA GLU A 135 17.32 -6.78 4.95
C GLU A 135 17.21 -8.30 4.86
N ARG A 136 17.33 -8.88 3.66
CA ARG A 136 17.40 -10.35 3.50
C ARG A 136 18.68 -10.91 4.12
N GLN A 137 19.82 -10.25 3.90
CA GLN A 137 21.08 -10.64 4.55
C GLN A 137 20.98 -10.55 6.08
N GLU A 138 20.34 -9.50 6.59
CA GLU A 138 20.06 -9.36 8.02
C GLU A 138 19.18 -10.51 8.54
N LEU A 139 18.14 -10.89 7.78
CA LEU A 139 17.27 -12.02 8.13
C LEU A 139 18.00 -13.38 8.09
N ASP A 140 18.98 -13.56 7.21
CA ASP A 140 19.84 -14.75 7.18
C ASP A 140 20.70 -14.84 8.45
N VAL A 141 21.24 -13.70 8.91
CA VAL A 141 21.96 -13.61 10.20
C VAL A 141 21.04 -13.97 11.37
N VAL A 142 19.82 -13.40 11.39
CA VAL A 142 18.81 -13.74 12.40
C VAL A 142 18.51 -15.25 12.40
N SER A 143 18.36 -15.85 11.23
CA SER A 143 18.10 -17.28 11.10
C SER A 143 19.26 -18.12 11.64
N GLY A 144 20.51 -17.72 11.39
CA GLY A 144 21.70 -18.35 11.99
C GLY A 144 21.72 -18.24 13.51
N LEU A 145 21.44 -17.07 14.06
CA LEU A 145 21.39 -16.84 15.51
C LEU A 145 20.27 -17.66 16.20
N VAL A 146 19.15 -17.91 15.52
CA VAL A 146 18.09 -18.79 16.04
C VAL A 146 18.55 -20.25 16.13
N VAL A 147 19.38 -20.70 15.19
CA VAL A 147 20.00 -22.04 15.24
C VAL A 147 21.01 -22.13 16.40
N ASP A 148 21.83 -21.09 16.59
CA ASP A 148 22.77 -21.02 17.71
C ASP A 148 22.05 -21.00 19.06
N TYR A 149 20.93 -20.27 19.17
CA TYR A 149 20.03 -20.31 20.32
C TYR A 149 19.61 -21.75 20.66
N GLY A 150 19.13 -22.52 19.68
CA GLY A 150 18.73 -23.92 19.86
C GLY A 150 19.89 -24.81 20.33
N THR A 151 21.11 -24.52 19.88
CA THR A 151 22.33 -25.22 20.30
C THR A 151 22.61 -25.00 21.80
N TRP A 152 22.45 -23.77 22.30
CA TRP A 152 22.64 -23.47 23.72
C TRP A 152 21.53 -24.01 24.63
N ILE A 153 20.29 -24.08 24.14
CA ILE A 153 19.23 -24.80 24.85
C ILE A 153 19.53 -26.30 24.93
N THR A 154 20.04 -26.89 23.85
CA THR A 154 20.48 -28.31 23.84
C THR A 154 21.65 -28.53 24.80
N PHE A 155 22.60 -27.60 24.87
CA PHE A 155 23.67 -27.62 25.86
C PHE A 155 23.12 -27.60 27.29
N ALA A 156 22.16 -26.73 27.59
CA ALA A 156 21.53 -26.65 28.91
C ALA A 156 20.79 -27.96 29.27
N GLN A 157 20.09 -28.57 28.29
CA GLN A 157 19.42 -29.86 28.47
C GLN A 157 20.40 -31.00 28.78
N ASN A 158 21.53 -31.07 28.06
CA ASN A 158 22.54 -32.10 28.27
C ASN A 158 23.24 -31.98 29.64
N ASN A 159 23.20 -30.80 30.25
CA ASN A 159 23.80 -30.52 31.55
C ASN A 159 22.75 -30.29 32.65
N VAL A 160 21.53 -30.81 32.52
CA VAL A 160 20.43 -30.54 33.46
C VAL A 160 20.74 -30.94 34.91
N ALA A 161 21.63 -31.92 35.10
CA ALA A 161 22.09 -32.39 36.41
C ALA A 161 23.08 -31.43 37.10
N ASP A 162 23.78 -30.58 36.34
CA ASP A 162 24.63 -29.52 36.87
C ASP A 162 23.89 -28.18 36.75
N PRO A 163 23.33 -27.64 37.85
CA PRO A 163 22.56 -26.40 37.80
C PRO A 163 23.39 -25.22 37.29
N THR A 164 24.71 -25.20 37.54
CA THR A 164 25.57 -24.10 37.11
C THR A 164 25.72 -24.08 35.60
N LEU A 165 25.99 -25.25 34.99
CA LEU A 165 26.14 -25.37 33.54
C LEU A 165 24.81 -25.23 32.80
N ARG A 166 23.72 -25.78 33.36
CA ARG A 166 22.36 -25.59 32.85
C ARG A 166 22.00 -24.10 32.81
N ASP A 167 22.18 -23.41 33.93
CA ASP A 167 21.81 -21.99 34.06
C ASP A 167 22.72 -21.11 33.18
N ALA A 168 24.00 -21.46 33.04
CA ALA A 168 24.91 -20.79 32.10
C ALA A 168 24.45 -20.95 30.63
N GLY A 169 24.07 -22.17 30.23
CA GLY A 169 23.56 -22.43 28.88
C GLY A 169 22.27 -21.67 28.59
N LEU A 170 21.33 -21.67 29.55
CA LEU A 170 20.07 -20.94 29.44
C LEU A 170 20.31 -19.42 29.41
N SER A 171 21.19 -18.90 30.24
CA SER A 171 21.56 -17.49 30.27
C SER A 171 22.17 -17.04 28.93
N TYR A 172 23.07 -17.85 28.36
CA TYR A 172 23.69 -17.54 27.08
C TYR A 172 22.66 -17.60 25.93
N ALA A 173 21.80 -18.63 25.89
CA ALA A 173 20.70 -18.72 24.93
C ALA A 173 19.79 -17.48 25.01
N ARG A 174 19.43 -17.05 26.23
CA ARG A 174 18.61 -15.85 26.45
C ARG A 174 19.30 -14.57 25.99
N SER A 175 20.62 -14.45 26.16
CA SER A 175 21.40 -13.30 25.68
C SER A 175 21.43 -13.18 24.16
N MET A 176 21.30 -14.31 23.44
CA MET A 176 21.13 -14.31 21.98
C MET A 176 19.74 -13.83 21.56
N LEU A 177 18.71 -14.14 22.35
CA LEU A 177 17.33 -13.72 22.05
C LEU A 177 17.06 -12.26 22.45
N CYS A 178 17.54 -11.80 23.60
CA CYS A 178 17.31 -10.45 24.11
C CYS A 178 18.63 -9.78 24.60
N SER A 179 18.84 -8.51 24.25
CA SER A 179 20.04 -7.74 24.64
C SER A 179 20.14 -7.41 26.13
N ALA A 180 19.02 -7.29 26.86
CA ALA A 180 19.00 -7.21 28.33
C ALA A 180 17.60 -7.52 28.90
N PRO A 181 17.49 -8.29 30.01
CA PRO A 181 16.26 -8.34 30.80
C PRO A 181 16.11 -7.02 31.58
N GLY A 182 15.02 -6.27 31.36
CA GLY A 182 14.74 -5.02 32.06
C GLY A 182 13.25 -4.83 32.35
N PRO A 183 12.88 -3.90 33.25
CA PRO A 183 11.47 -3.61 33.50
C PRO A 183 10.81 -3.11 32.22
N ALA A 184 9.60 -3.61 31.97
CA ALA A 184 8.85 -3.37 30.75
C ALA A 184 8.77 -1.85 30.44
N PRO A 185 8.94 -1.42 29.18
CA PRO A 185 8.72 -0.03 28.83
C PRO A 185 7.28 0.35 29.19
N THR A 186 7.10 1.53 29.78
CA THR A 186 5.81 2.07 30.21
C THR A 186 4.74 1.90 29.12
N GLY A 187 3.84 0.94 29.30
CA GLY A 187 2.82 0.54 28.33
C GLY A 187 2.82 -0.96 28.00
N LYS A 188 3.94 -1.67 28.16
CA LYS A 188 4.01 -3.14 28.08
C LYS A 188 3.77 -3.70 29.48
N ALA A 189 2.69 -4.46 29.65
CA ALA A 189 2.35 -5.07 30.93
C ALA A 189 3.49 -6.01 31.38
N GLY A 190 4.17 -5.64 32.46
CA GLY A 190 5.07 -6.54 33.20
C GLY A 190 4.31 -7.64 33.97
N ALA A 191 3.11 -8.00 33.55
CA ALA A 191 2.19 -8.93 34.22
C ALA A 191 2.14 -10.32 33.56
N ASP A 192 2.79 -10.51 32.40
CA ASP A 192 2.50 -11.62 31.50
C ASP A 192 3.43 -12.85 31.69
N GLY A 193 4.47 -12.75 32.52
CA GLY A 193 5.40 -13.85 32.82
C GLY A 193 6.37 -14.23 31.69
N TYR A 194 6.45 -13.43 30.61
CA TYR A 194 7.42 -13.59 29.52
C TYR A 194 8.56 -12.56 29.65
N PRO A 195 9.81 -12.92 29.30
CA PRO A 195 10.92 -11.97 29.36
C PRO A 195 10.70 -10.81 28.37
N ALA A 196 10.65 -9.58 28.90
CA ALA A 196 10.60 -8.38 28.07
C ALA A 196 12.00 -8.13 27.49
N CYS A 197 12.16 -8.28 26.16
CA CYS A 197 13.37 -7.78 25.50
C CYS A 197 13.25 -6.24 25.42
N ARG A 198 14.15 -5.51 26.09
CA ARG A 198 14.27 -4.08 25.88
C ARG A 198 15.01 -3.84 24.56
N PRO A 199 14.51 -2.96 23.66
CA PRO A 199 15.30 -2.56 22.51
C PRO A 199 16.59 -1.89 22.99
N ALA A 200 17.73 -2.27 22.43
CA ALA A 200 19.02 -1.67 22.75
C ALA A 200 18.94 -0.14 22.60
N THR A 201 19.38 0.61 23.62
CA THR A 201 19.38 2.09 23.65
C THR A 201 20.42 2.73 22.72
N GLY A 202 21.08 1.92 21.88
CA GLY A 202 22.05 2.36 20.86
C GLY A 202 21.39 2.74 19.53
N SER A 203 22.20 3.08 18.53
CA SER A 203 21.72 3.30 17.16
C SER A 203 21.01 2.04 16.64
N ARG A 204 19.97 2.17 15.79
CA ARG A 204 19.25 1.02 15.16
C ARG A 204 20.18 0.01 14.46
N SER A 205 21.44 0.40 14.19
CA SER A 205 22.52 -0.43 13.63
C SER A 205 23.16 -1.41 14.62
N ASP A 206 22.94 -1.26 15.93
CA ASP A 206 23.70 -1.96 16.97
C ASP A 206 22.92 -3.12 17.61
N ALA A 207 21.78 -3.51 17.00
CA ALA A 207 20.99 -4.65 17.45
C ALA A 207 21.80 -5.95 17.31
N THR A 208 22.19 -6.55 18.43
CA THR A 208 22.95 -7.81 18.44
C THR A 208 22.04 -9.02 18.64
N ALA A 209 20.98 -8.88 19.43
CA ALA A 209 20.04 -9.96 19.73
C ALA A 209 19.03 -10.22 18.61
N VAL A 210 18.57 -11.47 18.50
CA VAL A 210 17.61 -11.95 17.50
C VAL A 210 16.33 -11.10 17.47
N VAL A 211 15.72 -10.86 18.63
CA VAL A 211 14.45 -10.12 18.72
C VAL A 211 14.63 -8.63 18.38
N ASP A 212 15.77 -8.04 18.73
CA ASP A 212 16.06 -6.65 18.38
C ASP A 212 16.27 -6.49 16.87
N ARG A 213 16.89 -7.48 16.23
CA ARG A 213 17.06 -7.51 14.77
C ARG A 213 15.72 -7.71 14.04
N ILE A 214 14.87 -8.62 14.53
CA ILE A 214 13.51 -8.83 13.99
C ILE A 214 12.68 -7.56 14.11
N SER A 215 12.63 -6.94 15.30
CA SER A 215 11.89 -5.68 15.50
C SER A 215 12.46 -4.52 14.68
N SER A 216 13.77 -4.44 14.47
CA SER A 216 14.40 -3.48 13.55
C SER A 216 14.02 -3.70 12.08
N LEU A 217 13.86 -4.95 11.64
CA LEU A 217 13.33 -5.28 10.31
C LEU A 217 11.85 -4.91 10.20
N GLU A 218 11.07 -5.18 11.24
CA GLU A 218 9.65 -4.83 11.29
C GLU A 218 9.44 -3.31 11.25
N ASP A 219 10.20 -2.54 12.04
CA ASP A 219 10.23 -1.07 12.03
C ASP A 219 10.50 -0.54 10.62
N ARG A 220 11.55 -1.05 9.96
CA ARG A 220 11.91 -0.63 8.58
C ARG A 220 10.83 -0.97 7.56
N LEU A 221 10.17 -2.12 7.71
CA LEU A 221 9.04 -2.49 6.87
C LEU A 221 7.82 -1.59 7.14
N ARG A 222 7.54 -1.25 8.41
CA ARG A 222 6.45 -0.33 8.79
C ARG A 222 6.71 1.08 8.29
N ASP A 223 7.95 1.58 8.39
CA ASP A 223 8.34 2.89 7.85
C ASP A 223 8.10 2.91 6.32
N ARG A 224 8.53 1.88 5.58
CA ARG A 224 8.29 1.77 4.12
C ARG A 224 6.83 1.57 3.75
N LEU A 225 6.07 0.83 4.57
CA LEU A 225 4.62 0.67 4.43
C LEU A 225 3.92 2.03 4.57
N ALA A 226 4.29 2.82 5.58
CA ALA A 226 3.74 4.15 5.82
C ALA A 226 4.10 5.12 4.69
N ASP A 227 5.35 5.10 4.21
CA ASP A 227 5.80 5.91 3.08
C ASP A 227 5.03 5.60 1.79
N ARG A 228 4.70 4.32 1.54
CA ARG A 228 3.88 3.89 0.39
C ARG A 228 2.42 4.24 0.54
N ALA A 229 1.87 4.11 1.74
CA ALA A 229 0.48 4.49 2.02
C ALA A 229 0.27 6.01 2.03
N ALA A 230 1.35 6.80 2.17
CA ALA A 230 1.28 8.25 2.06
C ALA A 230 1.09 8.68 0.60
N PRO A 231 0.26 9.70 0.31
CA PRO A 231 0.09 10.18 -1.05
C PRO A 231 1.41 10.79 -1.55
N GLY A 232 2.12 10.05 -2.40
CA GLY A 232 3.38 10.51 -2.98
C GLY A 232 3.20 11.85 -3.70
N GLY A 233 4.20 12.73 -3.60
CA GLY A 233 4.14 14.05 -4.25
C GLY A 233 3.90 13.96 -5.76
N ARG A 234 4.36 12.88 -6.39
CA ARG A 234 4.07 12.56 -7.80
C ARG A 234 2.58 12.29 -8.04
N VAL A 235 1.96 11.42 -7.23
CA VAL A 235 0.52 11.10 -7.31
C VAL A 235 -0.31 12.35 -7.12
N LEU A 236 0.03 13.21 -6.15
CA LEU A 236 -0.67 14.48 -5.93
C LEU A 236 -0.55 15.43 -7.13
N ALA A 237 0.64 15.55 -7.71
CA ALA A 237 0.86 16.38 -8.88
C ALA A 237 0.10 15.85 -10.11
N THR A 238 0.14 14.54 -10.37
CA THR A 238 -0.59 13.90 -11.48
C THR A 238 -2.10 13.93 -11.27
N ALA A 239 -2.57 13.72 -10.04
CA ALA A 239 -3.98 13.85 -9.69
C ALA A 239 -4.47 15.28 -9.94
N SER A 240 -3.71 16.29 -9.49
CA SER A 240 -4.05 17.71 -9.71
C SER A 240 -4.09 18.05 -11.21
N LEU A 241 -3.11 17.58 -11.98
CA LEU A 241 -3.06 17.77 -13.43
C LEU A 241 -4.24 17.07 -14.12
N SER A 242 -4.55 15.84 -13.72
CA SER A 242 -5.67 15.07 -14.26
C SER A 242 -7.01 15.74 -13.96
N ALA A 243 -7.22 16.23 -12.73
CA ALA A 243 -8.42 16.94 -12.33
C ALA A 243 -8.61 18.21 -13.15
N LEU A 244 -7.53 18.99 -13.33
CA LEU A 244 -7.55 20.18 -14.19
C LEU A 244 -7.90 19.81 -15.65
N ALA A 245 -7.26 18.79 -16.21
CA ALA A 245 -7.51 18.35 -17.58
C ALA A 245 -8.95 17.86 -17.78
N LEU A 246 -9.49 17.10 -16.82
CA LEU A 246 -10.87 16.61 -16.82
C LEU A 246 -11.89 17.74 -16.76
N VAL A 247 -11.68 18.75 -15.91
CA VAL A 247 -12.56 19.93 -15.83
C VAL A 247 -12.57 20.68 -17.17
N LEU A 248 -11.40 20.91 -17.76
CA LEU A 248 -11.28 21.59 -19.06
C LEU A 248 -11.92 20.78 -20.18
N LEU A 249 -11.77 19.46 -20.13
CA LEU A 249 -12.36 18.53 -21.09
C LEU A 249 -13.89 18.55 -20.99
N ALA A 250 -14.45 18.45 -19.78
CA ALA A 250 -15.90 18.53 -19.54
C ALA A 250 -16.47 19.87 -20.01
N CYS A 251 -15.85 20.99 -19.63
CA CYS A 251 -16.23 22.32 -20.11
C CYS A 251 -16.12 22.42 -21.64
N GLY A 252 -15.10 21.82 -22.24
CA GLY A 252 -14.90 21.83 -23.67
C GLY A 252 -15.95 21.02 -24.43
N HIS A 253 -16.31 19.83 -23.95
CA HIS A 253 -17.38 19.01 -24.52
C HIS A 253 -18.73 19.72 -24.40
N TRP A 254 -19.08 20.22 -23.21
CA TRP A 254 -20.33 20.96 -22.99
C TRP A 254 -20.50 22.11 -23.99
N ARG A 255 -19.47 22.94 -24.14
CA ARG A 255 -19.54 24.09 -25.05
C ARG A 255 -19.56 23.70 -26.52
N THR A 256 -18.91 22.60 -26.88
CA THR A 256 -18.96 22.08 -28.25
C THR A 256 -20.36 21.56 -28.56
N GLN A 257 -21.01 20.86 -27.62
CA GLN A 257 -22.40 20.45 -27.74
C GLN A 257 -23.35 21.65 -27.88
N VAL A 258 -23.23 22.67 -27.01
CA VAL A 258 -24.05 23.89 -27.10
C VAL A 258 -23.86 24.60 -28.44
N PHE A 259 -22.63 24.68 -28.95
CA PHE A 259 -22.32 25.27 -30.26
C PHE A 259 -22.95 24.48 -31.42
N VAL A 260 -22.83 23.15 -31.41
CA VAL A 260 -23.44 22.27 -32.42
C VAL A 260 -24.97 22.39 -32.36
N HIS A 261 -25.55 22.39 -31.16
CA HIS A 261 -26.98 22.55 -30.96
C HIS A 261 -27.52 23.86 -31.52
N HIS A 262 -26.94 25.00 -31.09
CA HIS A 262 -27.42 26.32 -31.51
C HIS A 262 -27.19 26.60 -32.99
N ARG A 263 -26.09 26.09 -33.58
CA ARG A 263 -25.71 26.51 -34.93
C ARG A 263 -25.94 25.49 -36.04
N LEU A 264 -25.96 24.20 -35.73
CA LEU A 264 -26.27 23.13 -36.68
C LEU A 264 -27.67 22.55 -36.47
N HIS A 265 -28.44 23.04 -35.49
CA HIS A 265 -29.77 22.52 -35.10
C HIS A 265 -29.80 21.01 -34.78
N LEU A 266 -28.63 20.39 -34.61
CA LEU A 266 -28.48 19.02 -34.15
C LEU A 266 -28.78 18.97 -32.66
N HIS A 267 -29.88 18.31 -32.28
CA HIS A 267 -30.30 18.28 -30.88
C HIS A 267 -29.21 17.66 -29.99
N VAL A 268 -28.60 16.56 -30.45
CA VAL A 268 -27.54 15.84 -29.74
C VAL A 268 -26.56 15.21 -30.74
N SER A 269 -25.26 15.44 -30.55
CA SER A 269 -24.23 14.68 -31.26
C SER A 269 -23.96 13.36 -30.53
N VAL A 270 -24.56 12.27 -31.02
CA VAL A 270 -24.30 10.90 -30.55
C VAL A 270 -22.81 10.58 -30.45
N PRO A 271 -21.95 10.85 -31.47
CA PRO A 271 -20.53 10.54 -31.36
C PRO A 271 -19.80 11.31 -30.25
N LEU A 272 -20.15 12.58 -30.03
CA LEU A 272 -19.56 13.37 -28.95
C LEU A 272 -20.06 12.92 -27.57
N LEU A 273 -21.28 12.40 -27.47
CA LEU A 273 -21.77 11.76 -26.24
C LEU A 273 -21.02 10.46 -25.95
N VAL A 274 -20.83 9.61 -26.98
CA VAL A 274 -20.04 8.37 -26.85
C VAL A 274 -18.61 8.69 -26.42
N ALA A 275 -18.00 9.72 -27.00
CA ALA A 275 -16.66 10.16 -26.59
C ALA A 275 -16.59 10.69 -25.14
N ALA A 276 -17.71 11.19 -24.59
CA ALA A 276 -17.80 11.65 -23.21
C ALA A 276 -18.07 10.52 -22.20
N LEU A 277 -18.39 9.30 -22.63
CA LEU A 277 -18.64 8.15 -21.74
C LEU A 277 -17.51 7.90 -20.71
N PRO A 278 -16.21 7.99 -21.05
CA PRO A 278 -15.14 7.81 -20.06
C PRO A 278 -15.19 8.83 -18.91
N LEU A 279 -15.73 10.03 -19.12
CA LEU A 279 -15.92 11.03 -18.06
C LEU A 279 -16.91 10.56 -17.00
N LEU A 280 -17.87 9.71 -17.37
CA LEU A 280 -18.82 9.10 -16.42
C LEU A 280 -18.17 8.02 -15.56
N ALA A 281 -17.09 7.38 -16.04
CA ALA A 281 -16.34 6.39 -15.28
C ALA A 281 -15.40 7.02 -14.23
N VAL A 282 -14.93 8.25 -14.47
CA VAL A 282 -14.05 9.00 -13.55
C VAL A 282 -14.54 9.02 -12.10
N PRO A 283 -15.80 9.40 -11.77
CA PRO A 283 -16.24 9.43 -10.37
C PRO A 283 -16.14 8.06 -9.70
N PHE A 284 -16.47 6.98 -10.39
CA PHE A 284 -16.37 5.61 -9.85
C PHE A 284 -14.91 5.21 -9.61
N LEU A 285 -14.02 5.48 -10.57
CA LEU A 285 -12.59 5.20 -10.44
C LEU A 285 -11.94 6.06 -9.34
N THR A 286 -12.35 7.33 -9.19
CA THR A 286 -11.89 8.17 -8.08
C THR A 286 -12.40 7.65 -6.73
N ALA A 287 -13.65 7.18 -6.65
CA ALA A 287 -14.18 6.61 -5.42
C ALA A 287 -13.44 5.32 -5.04
N ASP A 288 -13.15 4.44 -6.01
CA ASP A 288 -12.32 3.24 -5.80
C ASP A 288 -10.91 3.61 -5.30
N ALA A 289 -10.24 4.58 -5.93
CA ALA A 289 -8.91 5.03 -5.50
C ALA A 289 -8.92 5.59 -4.06
N VAL A 290 -9.95 6.37 -3.71
CA VAL A 290 -10.11 6.92 -2.34
C VAL A 290 -10.39 5.80 -1.33
N LEU A 291 -11.21 4.81 -1.68
CA LEU A 291 -11.47 3.63 -0.84
C LEU A 291 -10.20 2.81 -0.63
N ALA A 292 -9.43 2.59 -1.69
CA ALA A 292 -8.15 1.88 -1.64
C ALA A 292 -7.17 2.62 -0.74
N HIS A 293 -7.02 3.92 -0.91
CA HIS A 293 -6.13 4.74 -0.07
C HIS A 293 -6.54 4.72 1.41
N ARG A 294 -7.84 4.82 1.71
CA ARG A 294 -8.32 4.70 3.10
C ARG A 294 -8.06 3.31 3.69
N ALA A 295 -8.18 2.26 2.90
CA ALA A 295 -7.84 0.91 3.33
C ALA A 295 -6.34 0.75 3.60
N GLN A 296 -5.48 1.32 2.74
CA GLN A 296 -4.03 1.37 2.98
C GLN A 296 -3.72 2.04 4.32
N GLN A 297 -4.33 3.19 4.62
CA GLN A 297 -4.16 3.89 5.90
C GLN A 297 -4.61 3.06 7.11
N ARG A 298 -5.74 2.33 7.00
CA ARG A 298 -6.20 1.42 8.06
C ARG A 298 -5.21 0.28 8.28
N VAL A 299 -4.62 -0.27 7.22
CA VAL A 299 -3.60 -1.32 7.32
C VAL A 299 -2.35 -0.80 8.01
N VAL A 300 -1.90 0.43 7.74
CA VAL A 300 -0.77 1.04 8.49
C VAL A 300 -1.08 1.08 9.98
N SER A 301 -2.28 1.50 10.36
CA SER A 301 -2.69 1.54 11.78
C SER A 301 -2.80 0.14 12.40
N THR A 302 -3.25 -0.85 11.62
CA THR A 302 -3.35 -2.25 12.08
C THR A 302 -1.96 -2.88 12.23
N ALA A 303 -1.05 -2.62 11.30
CA ALA A 303 0.35 -3.05 11.36
C ALA A 303 1.08 -2.47 12.57
N ALA A 304 0.86 -1.19 12.90
CA ALA A 304 1.35 -0.62 14.16
C ALA A 304 0.74 -1.33 15.39
N GLY A 305 -0.54 -1.68 15.32
CA GLY A 305 -1.22 -2.48 16.34
C GLY A 305 -0.61 -3.87 16.55
N ILE A 306 -0.16 -4.54 15.48
CA ILE A 306 0.55 -5.83 15.58
C ILE A 306 1.80 -5.67 16.44
N ALA A 307 2.64 -4.68 16.15
CA ALA A 307 3.88 -4.43 16.88
C ALA A 307 3.67 -4.04 18.36
N GLU A 308 2.69 -3.17 18.61
CA GLU A 308 2.52 -2.50 19.89
C GLU A 308 1.65 -3.28 20.87
N ARG A 309 0.67 -4.04 20.36
CA ARG A 309 -0.43 -4.59 21.17
C ARG A 309 -0.47 -6.11 21.21
N THR A 310 0.24 -6.81 20.32
CA THR A 310 0.37 -8.26 20.42
C THR A 310 1.40 -8.60 21.51
N THR A 311 1.08 -9.57 22.37
CA THR A 311 2.00 -10.07 23.38
C THR A 311 2.08 -11.58 23.33
N PRO A 312 3.22 -12.18 23.74
CA PRO A 312 3.34 -13.63 23.89
C PRO A 312 2.24 -14.27 24.74
N ALA A 313 1.74 -13.57 25.77
CA ALA A 313 0.65 -14.06 26.60
C ALA A 313 -0.68 -14.13 25.84
N ILE A 314 -0.98 -13.13 25.01
CA ILE A 314 -2.16 -13.16 24.14
C ILE A 314 -2.02 -14.32 23.15
N GLU A 315 -0.85 -14.48 22.53
CA GLU A 315 -0.57 -15.57 21.57
C GLU A 315 -0.52 -16.97 22.19
N SER A 316 -0.28 -17.10 23.51
CA SER A 316 -0.32 -18.38 24.21
C SER A 316 -1.74 -18.83 24.53
N THR A 317 -2.70 -17.90 24.66
CA THR A 317 -4.11 -18.25 24.95
C THR A 317 -4.72 -19.20 23.93
N VAL A 318 -4.27 -19.17 22.68
CA VAL A 318 -4.74 -20.08 21.61
C VAL A 318 -4.37 -21.54 21.90
N ASP A 319 -3.23 -21.78 22.52
CA ASP A 319 -2.82 -23.13 22.90
C ASP A 319 -3.50 -23.55 24.22
N ASP A 320 -3.72 -22.59 25.13
CA ASP A 320 -4.26 -22.85 26.48
C ASP A 320 -5.79 -23.07 26.45
N ASP A 321 -6.51 -22.37 25.55
CA ASP A 321 -7.95 -22.52 25.30
C ASP A 321 -8.25 -22.53 23.79
N PRO A 322 -8.02 -23.66 23.09
CA PRO A 322 -8.14 -23.74 21.63
C PRO A 322 -9.58 -23.59 21.12
N PHE A 323 -10.58 -23.74 21.99
CA PHE A 323 -12.00 -23.61 21.67
C PHE A 323 -12.61 -22.31 22.21
N GLY A 324 -11.81 -21.47 22.87
CA GLY A 324 -12.21 -20.18 23.41
C GLY A 324 -12.53 -19.13 22.33
N ALA A 325 -13.11 -18.02 22.77
CA ALA A 325 -13.33 -16.87 21.89
C ALA A 325 -11.98 -16.28 21.45
N ARG A 326 -11.78 -16.12 20.13
CA ARG A 326 -10.53 -15.56 19.60
C ARG A 326 -10.32 -14.14 20.10
N HIS A 327 -9.15 -13.89 20.71
CA HIS A 327 -8.80 -12.56 21.15
C HIS A 327 -8.59 -11.63 19.93
N PRO A 328 -9.11 -10.39 19.94
CA PRO A 328 -9.02 -9.48 18.79
C PRO A 328 -7.59 -9.02 18.49
N LEU A 329 -6.70 -9.10 19.48
CA LEU A 329 -5.28 -8.74 19.36
C LEU A 329 -4.37 -9.91 19.00
N LEU A 330 -4.91 -11.09 18.64
CA LEU A 330 -4.07 -12.14 18.07
C LEU A 330 -3.52 -11.65 16.73
N ILE A 331 -2.28 -12.00 16.41
CA ILE A 331 -1.63 -11.68 15.14
C ILE A 331 -2.50 -12.15 13.98
N ARG A 332 -3.04 -13.37 14.07
CA ARG A 332 -3.99 -13.90 13.08
C ARG A 332 -5.27 -13.06 12.96
N SER A 333 -5.84 -12.60 14.08
CA SER A 333 -7.03 -11.75 14.07
C SER A 333 -6.75 -10.40 13.41
N LEU A 334 -5.57 -9.82 13.66
CA LEU A 334 -5.12 -8.56 13.06
C LEU A 334 -4.80 -8.72 11.57
N ASP A 335 -4.21 -9.84 11.16
CA ASP A 335 -4.01 -10.19 9.75
C ASP A 335 -5.34 -10.36 9.01
N GLU A 336 -6.29 -11.10 9.59
CA GLU A 336 -7.65 -11.23 9.05
C GLU A 336 -8.36 -9.87 8.96
N HIS A 337 -8.13 -8.96 9.93
CA HIS A 337 -8.67 -7.60 9.91
C HIS A 337 -8.05 -6.74 8.80
N ALA A 338 -6.72 -6.75 8.68
CA ALA A 338 -5.99 -6.00 7.66
C ALA A 338 -6.34 -6.48 6.24
N ASN A 339 -6.45 -7.79 6.03
CA ASN A 339 -6.90 -8.35 4.76
C ASN A 339 -8.34 -7.98 4.43
N ARG A 340 -9.22 -7.97 5.43
CA ARG A 340 -10.61 -7.53 5.27
C ARG A 340 -10.69 -6.04 4.93
N ASP A 341 -9.87 -5.21 5.57
CA ASP A 341 -9.78 -3.79 5.28
C ASP A 341 -9.32 -3.53 3.85
N LEU A 342 -8.28 -4.24 3.38
CA LEU A 342 -7.81 -4.18 1.99
C LEU A 342 -8.88 -4.66 1.01
N ALA A 343 -9.63 -5.72 1.35
CA ALA A 343 -10.71 -6.24 0.51
C ALA A 343 -11.92 -5.29 0.47
N ALA A 344 -12.24 -4.61 1.57
CA ALA A 344 -13.31 -3.62 1.64
C ALA A 344 -12.94 -2.29 0.95
N GLY A 345 -11.65 -2.00 0.80
CA GLY A 345 -11.14 -0.84 0.08
C GLY A 345 -11.28 -0.90 -1.45
N ARG A 346 -11.96 -1.92 -2.00
CA ARG A 346 -12.02 -2.18 -3.44
C ARG A 346 -13.47 -2.30 -3.90
N LEU A 347 -13.76 -1.73 -5.05
CA LEU A 347 -14.94 -2.11 -5.82
C LEU A 347 -14.56 -3.33 -6.66
N SER A 348 -15.04 -4.51 -6.27
CA SER A 348 -14.73 -5.78 -6.98
C SER A 348 -15.10 -5.75 -8.46
N SER A 349 -16.09 -4.95 -8.85
CA SER A 349 -16.49 -4.73 -10.24
C SER A 349 -15.45 -3.97 -11.09
N LEU A 350 -14.46 -3.33 -10.45
CA LEU A 350 -13.40 -2.56 -11.10
C LEU A 350 -12.03 -3.26 -11.05
N ASP A 351 -11.97 -4.47 -10.50
CA ASP A 351 -10.72 -5.26 -10.50
C ASP A 351 -10.28 -5.53 -11.95
N GLY A 352 -9.02 -5.20 -12.25
CA GLY A 352 -8.45 -5.34 -13.60
C GLY A 352 -8.76 -4.20 -14.58
N VAL A 353 -9.46 -3.13 -14.16
CA VAL A 353 -9.76 -1.98 -15.02
C VAL A 353 -8.57 -1.06 -15.24
N ALA A 354 -7.64 -0.97 -14.28
CA ALA A 354 -6.47 -0.09 -14.32
C ALA A 354 -5.70 -0.08 -15.67
N PRO A 355 -5.31 -1.22 -16.27
CA PRO A 355 -4.60 -1.24 -17.55
C PRO A 355 -5.42 -0.71 -18.74
N TRP A 356 -6.75 -0.64 -18.62
CA TRP A 356 -7.64 -0.22 -19.70
C TRP A 356 -7.98 1.28 -19.70
N VAL A 357 -7.70 1.99 -18.60
CA VAL A 357 -8.07 3.42 -18.45
C VAL A 357 -7.39 4.29 -19.53
N ALA A 358 -6.09 4.14 -19.73
CA ALA A 358 -5.36 4.92 -20.74
C ALA A 358 -5.75 4.54 -22.19
N PRO A 359 -5.81 3.25 -22.58
CA PRO A 359 -6.29 2.84 -23.91
C PRO A 359 -7.70 3.34 -24.23
N ALA A 360 -8.65 3.24 -23.29
CA ALA A 360 -10.01 3.73 -23.49
C ALA A 360 -10.05 5.25 -23.73
N GLY A 361 -9.21 6.01 -23.01
CA GLY A 361 -9.07 7.44 -23.24
C GLY A 361 -8.44 7.80 -24.59
N LEU A 362 -7.44 7.04 -25.05
CA LEU A 362 -6.85 7.22 -26.39
C LEU A 362 -7.89 6.96 -27.50
N LEU A 363 -8.69 5.90 -27.35
CA LEU A 363 -9.80 5.61 -28.27
C LEU A 363 -10.83 6.75 -28.29
N SER A 364 -11.23 7.26 -27.12
CA SER A 364 -12.13 8.41 -27.01
C SER A 364 -11.53 9.67 -27.66
N ALA A 365 -10.23 9.92 -27.50
CA ALA A 365 -9.54 11.03 -28.16
C ALA A 365 -9.61 10.90 -29.69
N GLY A 366 -9.40 9.70 -30.22
CA GLY A 366 -9.54 9.40 -31.66
C GLY A 366 -10.95 9.65 -32.17
N VAL A 367 -11.98 9.16 -31.48
CA VAL A 367 -13.39 9.41 -31.82
C VAL A 367 -13.70 10.91 -31.81
N THR A 368 -13.22 11.64 -30.78
CA THR A 368 -13.40 13.09 -30.70
C THR A 368 -12.74 13.83 -31.87
N ALA A 369 -11.52 13.43 -32.26
CA ALA A 369 -10.81 14.03 -33.37
C ALA A 369 -11.51 13.80 -34.72
N VAL A 370 -11.92 12.56 -35.00
CA VAL A 370 -12.61 12.18 -36.24
C VAL A 370 -13.94 12.91 -36.38
N THR A 371 -14.70 13.02 -35.29
CA THR A 371 -16.04 13.62 -35.29
C THR A 371 -15.98 15.13 -35.46
N LEU A 372 -15.03 15.80 -34.79
CA LEU A 372 -14.76 17.22 -35.03
C LEU A 372 -14.24 17.49 -36.46
N HIS A 373 -13.46 16.57 -37.01
CA HIS A 373 -13.00 16.67 -38.40
C HIS A 373 -14.18 16.56 -39.39
N ALA A 374 -15.11 15.63 -39.16
CA ALA A 374 -16.31 15.47 -39.97
C ALA A 374 -17.20 16.74 -39.92
N TYR A 375 -17.50 17.27 -38.73
CA TYR A 375 -18.25 18.51 -38.59
C TYR A 375 -17.58 19.71 -39.26
N ARG A 376 -16.25 19.80 -39.19
CA ARG A 376 -15.51 20.84 -39.89
C ARG A 376 -15.66 20.71 -41.42
N ARG A 377 -15.69 19.50 -41.97
CA ARG A 377 -15.84 19.25 -43.41
C ARG A 377 -17.25 19.60 -43.89
N GLU A 378 -18.28 19.16 -43.18
CA GLU A 378 -19.68 19.50 -43.48
C GLU A 378 -19.93 21.01 -43.41
N TYR A 379 -19.36 21.69 -42.42
CA TYR A 379 -19.49 23.14 -42.30
C TYR A 379 -18.89 23.89 -43.50
N VAL A 380 -17.79 23.39 -44.07
CA VAL A 380 -17.16 23.98 -45.26
C VAL A 380 -18.02 23.77 -46.52
N LEU A 381 -18.77 22.68 -46.60
CA LEU A 381 -19.67 22.40 -47.72
C LEU A 381 -20.90 23.32 -47.70
N VAL A 382 -21.53 23.50 -46.54
CA VAL A 382 -22.73 24.34 -46.37
C VAL A 382 -22.44 25.84 -46.53
N SER A 383 -21.22 26.28 -46.23
CA SER A 383 -20.83 27.70 -46.27
C SER A 383 -20.24 28.17 -47.61
N ARG A 384 -20.22 27.33 -48.65
CA ARG A 384 -19.79 27.75 -50.00
C ARG A 384 -20.90 28.60 -50.65
N PRO A 385 -20.59 29.84 -51.09
CA PRO A 385 -21.55 30.65 -51.84
C PRO A 385 -21.88 29.93 -53.16
N GLY A 386 -23.15 29.60 -53.38
CA GLY A 386 -23.63 28.91 -54.58
C GLY A 386 -24.17 27.49 -54.39
N ALA A 387 -24.12 26.93 -53.18
CA ALA A 387 -24.86 25.70 -52.86
C ALA A 387 -26.32 26.04 -52.54
N THR A 388 -27.21 25.93 -53.53
CA THR A 388 -28.65 25.85 -53.29
C THR A 388 -29.00 24.45 -52.74
N PRO A 389 -30.00 24.34 -51.84
CA PRO A 389 -30.43 23.06 -51.28
C PRO A 389 -30.95 22.08 -52.35
#